data_AF-A0A933FMH1-F1
#
_entry.id   AF-A0A933FMH1-F1
#
_cell.length_a   1.000
_cell.length_b   1.000
_cell.length_c   1.000
_cell.angle_alpha   90.00
_cell.angle_beta   90.00
_cell.angle_gamma   90.00
#
_symmetry.space_group_name_H-M   'P 1'
#
loop_
_entity.id
_entity.type
_entity.pdbx_description
1 polymer ?
#
loop_
_entity_poly.entity_id
_entity_poly.type
_entity_poly.pdbx_seq_one_letter_code
_entity_poly.pdbx_strand_id
1 'polypeptide(L)'
;MRLAEKNAEREATARFPDRYSIRKRGEHRELVCSESPTMAVRIEAGMTVPAAAARKAPPGTIYLDGAAEGGPFLDVEKAVFNLDHHEGCLRSLTLATCEQAMVLVRKGLDLQTRDWTIYANDPDLDTLLAIWVLLNHMRLNEADPEIRRKIMPLVRLEGVIDAHGLELQELCGFPPEVQEFAFAELEQLRRDEAALKREGRWHEIDFLEYAADTLRAVDEMIYSSHHFEGVLKFEEMARADIGENQLAVVCRAETGVYEMERYLRRLHGKRLGVIAFQKDSNTYTLRQVNTFLPATLESAYERLNLIDPAAGNRRSGNRWGGSGEIGGSPRASGTSLTPQEIADIVAQAYRGATTRQRVGAVILSALGTAFVMVSAIMATYLLGRVHDPAGSIESYLRSQSGTYAAILCALTGALAVTTFRSGPKLFGLSMPVGFDWLIPAPVALLAGWAGGGWVVTGPLMSSESFLQYPWTDLAVALALPAAAEALFRGLAHGTLAQHFPTQHNGGRWFLSWPVVISSLLYAPWSLVPFFPFFSRGVSLTVAGALLFGLSSGMARERSESLLPCLILHWSCVLTLVVTARYF
;
A
#
# COMPACT_ATOMS: atom_id res chain seq x y z
N MET A 1 -20.57 35.93 -41.37
CA MET A 1 -19.14 35.70 -41.64
C MET A 1 -18.31 35.58 -40.37
N ARG A 2 -18.15 36.64 -39.55
CA ARG A 2 -17.31 36.56 -38.33
C ARG A 2 -17.68 35.52 -37.26
N LEU A 3 -18.93 35.05 -37.20
CA LEU A 3 -19.33 33.95 -36.29
C LEU A 3 -19.04 32.56 -36.88
N ALA A 4 -19.06 32.44 -38.21
CA ALA A 4 -18.76 31.20 -38.93
C ALA A 4 -17.25 30.98 -39.03
N GLU A 5 -16.46 32.03 -39.22
CA GLU A 5 -14.99 31.98 -39.16
C GLU A 5 -14.49 31.63 -37.74
N LYS A 6 -15.17 32.11 -36.69
CA LYS A 6 -14.82 31.79 -35.30
C LYS A 6 -15.20 30.36 -34.89
N ASN A 7 -16.20 29.78 -35.53
CA ASN A 7 -16.56 28.36 -35.38
C ASN A 7 -15.62 27.46 -36.20
N ALA A 8 -15.24 27.88 -37.41
CA ALA A 8 -14.26 27.17 -38.23
C ALA A 8 -12.84 27.19 -37.63
N GLU A 9 -12.42 28.29 -36.99
CA GLU A 9 -11.16 28.33 -36.22
C GLU A 9 -11.22 27.48 -34.94
N ARG A 10 -12.40 27.30 -34.33
CA ARG A 10 -12.61 26.37 -33.20
C ARG A 10 -12.60 24.91 -33.65
N GLU A 11 -13.12 24.61 -34.83
CA GLU A 11 -13.11 23.27 -35.42
C GLU A 11 -11.71 22.86 -35.93
N ALA A 12 -10.91 23.82 -36.40
CA ALA A 12 -9.59 23.55 -36.98
C ALA A 12 -8.47 23.17 -35.98
N THR A 13 -8.72 23.17 -34.66
CA THR A 13 -7.74 22.75 -33.64
C THR A 13 -8.36 22.05 -32.43
N ALA A 14 -9.52 21.42 -32.57
CA ALA A 14 -10.04 20.52 -31.55
C ALA A 14 -9.30 19.17 -31.61
N ARG A 15 -8.01 19.16 -31.23
CA ARG A 15 -7.22 17.94 -31.14
C ARG A 15 -7.90 17.03 -30.11
N PHE A 16 -8.31 15.83 -30.54
CA PHE A 16 -8.88 14.83 -29.65
C PHE A 16 -7.97 14.60 -28.44
N PRO A 17 -8.53 14.36 -27.24
CA PRO A 17 -7.71 14.08 -26.07
C PRO A 17 -6.89 12.82 -26.33
N ASP A 18 -5.57 12.90 -26.15
CA ASP A 18 -4.72 11.71 -26.20
C ASP A 18 -5.00 10.85 -24.98
N ARG A 19 -5.77 9.78 -25.20
CA ARG A 19 -6.26 8.87 -24.15
C ARG A 19 -5.53 7.55 -24.11
N TYR A 20 -4.66 7.26 -25.08
CA TYR A 20 -3.86 6.05 -25.12
C TYR A 20 -2.42 6.37 -24.73
N SER A 21 -1.91 5.70 -23.70
CA SER A 21 -0.55 5.92 -23.21
C SER A 21 0.15 4.59 -22.98
N ILE A 22 1.46 4.57 -23.23
CA ILE A 22 2.30 3.41 -22.97
C ILE A 22 3.06 3.69 -21.68
N ARG A 23 2.90 2.79 -20.70
CA ARG A 23 3.63 2.88 -19.43
C ARG A 23 4.45 1.62 -19.20
N LYS A 24 5.54 1.76 -18.44
CA LYS A 24 6.36 0.62 -17.99
C LYS A 24 5.88 0.17 -16.61
N ARG A 25 5.57 -1.12 -16.47
CA ARG A 25 5.19 -1.75 -15.19
C ARG A 25 6.10 -2.97 -14.95
N GLY A 26 7.10 -2.79 -14.08
CA GLY A 26 8.18 -3.77 -13.92
C GLY A 26 9.02 -3.84 -15.18
N GLU A 27 9.22 -5.03 -15.73
CA GLU A 27 9.95 -5.24 -17.00
C GLU A 27 9.06 -5.09 -18.25
N HIS A 28 7.73 -5.07 -18.09
CA HIS A 28 6.80 -5.05 -19.23
C HIS A 28 6.33 -3.64 -19.57
N ARG A 29 6.05 -3.40 -20.85
CA ARG A 29 5.33 -2.22 -21.33
C ARG A 29 3.87 -2.60 -21.55
N GLU A 30 2.98 -1.69 -21.20
CA GLU A 30 1.54 -1.88 -21.38
C GLU A 30 0.90 -0.61 -21.93
N LEU A 31 0.00 -0.78 -22.88
CA LEU A 31 -0.87 0.28 -23.38
C LEU A 31 -2.10 0.38 -22.46
N VAL A 32 -2.44 1.59 -22.04
CA VAL A 32 -3.59 1.87 -21.19
C VAL A 32 -4.43 3.00 -21.75
N CYS A 33 -5.73 2.94 -21.48
CA CYS A 33 -6.68 3.98 -21.84
C CYS A 33 -7.10 4.78 -20.60
N SER A 34 -7.06 6.11 -20.66
CA SER A 34 -7.46 6.98 -19.54
C SER A 34 -8.94 6.83 -19.15
N GLU A 35 -9.79 6.42 -20.09
CA GLU A 35 -11.20 6.12 -19.84
C GLU A 35 -11.44 4.68 -19.42
N SER A 36 -10.45 3.77 -19.49
CA SER A 36 -10.59 2.39 -18.99
C SER A 36 -9.37 2.01 -18.14
N PRO A 37 -9.16 2.66 -16.98
CA PRO A 37 -7.95 2.52 -16.16
C PRO A 37 -7.81 1.14 -15.49
N THR A 38 -8.86 0.32 -15.55
CA THR A 38 -8.84 -1.09 -15.10
C THR A 38 -8.20 -2.01 -16.14
N MET A 39 -7.95 -1.55 -17.36
CA MET A 39 -7.52 -2.39 -18.47
C MET A 39 -6.09 -2.04 -18.91
N ALA A 40 -5.28 -3.07 -19.11
CA ALA A 40 -3.95 -2.97 -19.68
C ALA A 40 -3.83 -3.91 -20.88
N VAL A 41 -3.23 -3.42 -21.96
CA VAL A 41 -3.03 -4.19 -23.20
C VAL A 41 -1.54 -4.49 -23.35
N ARG A 42 -1.24 -5.75 -23.66
CA ARG A 42 0.10 -6.25 -23.96
C ARG A 42 0.06 -6.93 -25.31
N ILE A 43 0.96 -6.50 -26.19
CA ILE A 43 1.12 -7.06 -27.52
C ILE A 43 2.56 -7.52 -27.62
N GLU A 44 2.77 -8.82 -27.69
CA GLU A 44 4.10 -9.43 -27.71
C GLU A 44 4.23 -10.29 -28.98
N ALA A 45 5.14 -9.88 -29.88
CA ALA A 45 5.29 -10.52 -31.18
C ALA A 45 5.52 -12.04 -31.07
N GLY A 46 4.63 -12.82 -31.69
CA GLY A 46 4.71 -14.28 -31.72
C GLY A 46 4.42 -14.98 -30.39
N MET A 47 3.86 -14.26 -29.41
CA MET A 47 3.41 -14.86 -28.15
C MET A 47 2.25 -15.82 -28.40
N THR A 48 2.38 -17.07 -27.95
CA THR A 48 1.24 -18.00 -27.90
C THR A 48 1.34 -18.83 -26.62
N VAL A 49 0.27 -18.79 -25.81
CA VAL A 49 0.20 -19.50 -24.52
C VAL A 49 -0.52 -20.84 -24.70
N PRO A 50 0.04 -21.97 -24.22
CA PRO A 50 -0.63 -23.26 -24.35
C PRO A 50 -2.01 -23.30 -23.71
N ALA A 51 -2.96 -24.02 -24.32
CA ALA A 51 -4.38 -24.02 -23.92
C ALA A 51 -4.58 -24.38 -22.43
N ALA A 52 -3.81 -25.33 -21.93
CA ALA A 52 -3.85 -25.75 -20.52
C ALA A 52 -3.30 -24.68 -19.55
N ALA A 53 -2.36 -23.85 -20.01
CA ALA A 53 -1.81 -22.73 -19.26
C ALA A 53 -2.77 -21.52 -19.31
N ALA A 54 -3.37 -21.23 -20.47
CA ALA A 54 -4.38 -20.18 -20.61
C ALA A 54 -5.55 -20.36 -19.63
N ARG A 55 -6.06 -21.59 -19.47
CA ARG A 55 -7.15 -21.90 -18.50
C ARG A 55 -6.75 -21.79 -17.02
N LYS A 56 -5.46 -21.67 -16.74
CA LYS A 56 -4.88 -21.47 -15.41
C LYS A 56 -4.34 -20.05 -15.23
N ALA A 57 -4.57 -19.16 -16.19
CA ALA A 57 -4.17 -17.77 -16.10
C ALA A 57 -4.78 -17.09 -14.87
N PRO A 58 -4.13 -16.04 -14.34
CA PRO A 58 -4.69 -15.24 -13.27
C PRO A 58 -6.06 -14.65 -13.67
N PRO A 59 -6.99 -14.50 -12.72
CA PRO A 59 -8.26 -13.83 -12.97
C PRO A 59 -8.08 -12.44 -13.60
N GLY A 60 -8.98 -12.08 -14.52
CA GLY A 60 -8.88 -10.82 -15.26
C GLY A 60 -7.96 -10.90 -16.48
N THR A 61 -7.96 -12.02 -17.19
CA THR A 61 -7.10 -12.23 -18.37
C THR A 61 -7.94 -12.47 -19.60
N ILE A 62 -7.63 -11.77 -20.69
CA ILE A 62 -8.28 -11.92 -22.01
C ILE A 62 -7.18 -12.18 -23.04
N TYR A 63 -7.25 -13.30 -23.72
CA TYR A 63 -6.41 -13.60 -24.88
C TYR A 63 -7.18 -13.25 -26.14
N LEU A 64 -6.53 -12.54 -27.05
CA LEU A 64 -7.04 -12.15 -28.35
C LEU A 64 -6.25 -12.90 -29.42
N ASP A 65 -6.98 -13.32 -30.44
CA ASP A 65 -6.48 -13.76 -31.73
C ASP A 65 -5.14 -14.53 -31.73
N GLY A 66 -5.15 -15.83 -31.48
CA GLY A 66 -3.95 -16.66 -31.47
C GLY A 66 -2.94 -16.42 -30.32
N ALA A 67 -3.18 -15.46 -29.41
CA ALA A 67 -2.33 -15.28 -28.21
C ALA A 67 -2.40 -16.46 -27.22
N ALA A 68 -3.42 -17.32 -27.34
CA ALA A 68 -3.52 -18.58 -26.62
C ALA A 68 -3.97 -19.70 -27.57
N GLU A 69 -3.41 -20.89 -27.39
CA GLU A 69 -3.78 -22.08 -28.16
C GLU A 69 -5.21 -22.55 -27.81
N GLY A 70 -5.82 -23.19 -28.79
CA GLY A 70 -7.16 -23.79 -28.71
C GLY A 70 -8.30 -22.79 -28.94
N GLY A 71 -9.52 -23.32 -29.05
CA GLY A 71 -10.68 -22.54 -29.43
C GLY A 71 -11.17 -21.51 -28.40
N PRO A 72 -12.12 -20.65 -28.80
CA PRO A 72 -12.66 -19.62 -27.94
C PRO A 72 -13.33 -20.24 -26.71
N PHE A 73 -13.14 -19.60 -25.56
CA PHE A 73 -13.79 -20.02 -24.33
C PHE A 73 -14.01 -18.85 -23.36
N LEU A 74 -15.03 -19.00 -22.51
CA LEU A 74 -15.35 -18.06 -21.45
C LEU A 74 -15.37 -18.78 -20.09
N ASP A 75 -14.31 -18.64 -19.29
CA ASP A 75 -14.32 -19.07 -17.88
C ASP A 75 -14.78 -17.89 -17.02
N VAL A 76 -16.10 -17.74 -16.86
CA VAL A 76 -16.71 -16.60 -16.14
C VAL A 76 -16.39 -16.62 -14.65
N GLU A 77 -16.29 -17.82 -14.06
CA GLU A 77 -15.97 -17.97 -12.63
C GLU A 77 -14.56 -17.47 -12.33
N LYS A 78 -13.58 -17.83 -13.16
CA LYS A 78 -12.21 -17.31 -13.03
C LYS A 78 -12.02 -15.94 -13.67
N ALA A 79 -12.93 -15.50 -14.53
CA ALA A 79 -12.76 -14.33 -15.40
C ALA A 79 -11.52 -14.45 -16.30
N VAL A 80 -11.45 -15.56 -17.05
CA VAL A 80 -10.40 -15.81 -18.04
C VAL A 80 -11.05 -16.15 -19.38
N PHE A 81 -10.75 -15.36 -20.41
CA PHE A 81 -11.38 -15.48 -21.72
C PHE A 81 -10.33 -15.69 -22.81
N ASN A 82 -10.68 -16.51 -23.80
CA ASN A 82 -9.96 -16.61 -25.06
C ASN A 82 -10.92 -16.27 -26.18
N LEU A 83 -10.60 -15.24 -26.96
CA LEU A 83 -11.41 -14.77 -28.09
C LEU A 83 -10.78 -15.17 -29.44
N ASP A 84 -10.04 -16.28 -29.45
CA ASP A 84 -9.47 -16.82 -30.68
C ASP A 84 -10.55 -17.35 -31.64
N HIS A 85 -10.25 -17.34 -32.92
CA HIS A 85 -11.08 -17.95 -33.97
C HIS A 85 -10.26 -18.76 -35.00
N HIS A 86 -8.95 -18.90 -34.77
CA HIS A 86 -8.01 -19.57 -35.66
C HIS A 86 -7.84 -21.06 -35.34
N GLU A 87 -7.74 -21.41 -34.05
CA GLU A 87 -7.46 -22.77 -33.60
C GLU A 87 -8.66 -23.37 -32.84
N GLY A 88 -8.76 -24.70 -32.79
CA GLY A 88 -9.72 -25.41 -31.93
C GLY A 88 -11.20 -25.08 -32.17
N CYS A 89 -11.54 -24.47 -33.30
CA CYS A 89 -12.89 -24.12 -33.70
C CYS A 89 -13.08 -24.25 -35.22
N LEU A 90 -14.33 -24.13 -35.67
CA LEU A 90 -14.63 -24.03 -37.10
C LEU A 90 -14.59 -22.55 -37.48
N ARG A 91 -13.46 -22.08 -38.04
CA ARG A 91 -13.22 -20.68 -38.39
C ARG A 91 -14.38 -20.07 -39.19
N SER A 92 -14.89 -20.79 -40.20
CA SER A 92 -16.01 -20.32 -41.04
C SER A 92 -17.36 -20.19 -40.34
N LEU A 93 -17.50 -20.59 -39.06
CA LEU A 93 -18.72 -20.42 -38.27
C LEU A 93 -18.48 -19.61 -36.99
N THR A 94 -17.22 -19.40 -36.64
CA THR A 94 -16.82 -18.72 -35.42
C THR A 94 -16.59 -17.25 -35.78
N LEU A 95 -17.23 -16.34 -35.04
CA LEU A 95 -17.02 -14.91 -35.22
C LEU A 95 -15.55 -14.55 -35.03
N ALA A 96 -15.04 -13.58 -35.79
CA ALA A 96 -13.70 -13.03 -35.58
C ALA A 96 -13.57 -12.36 -34.20
N THR A 97 -12.34 -12.07 -33.78
CA THR A 97 -12.03 -11.59 -32.44
C THR A 97 -12.75 -10.28 -32.12
N CYS A 98 -12.81 -9.33 -33.05
CA CYS A 98 -13.49 -8.04 -32.86
C CYS A 98 -15.00 -8.19 -32.65
N GLU A 99 -15.63 -9.11 -33.40
CA GLU A 99 -17.05 -9.42 -33.27
C GLU A 99 -17.34 -10.13 -31.94
N GLN A 100 -16.49 -11.08 -31.55
CA GLN A 100 -16.59 -11.74 -30.23
C GLN A 100 -16.50 -10.71 -29.09
N ALA A 101 -15.54 -9.79 -29.14
CA ALA A 101 -15.39 -8.72 -28.15
C ALA A 101 -16.64 -7.84 -28.07
N MET A 102 -17.20 -7.44 -29.22
CA MET A 102 -18.42 -6.64 -29.30
C MET A 102 -19.62 -7.37 -28.68
N VAL A 103 -19.80 -8.66 -29.01
CA VAL A 103 -20.87 -9.48 -28.43
C VAL A 103 -20.74 -9.54 -26.91
N LEU A 104 -19.54 -9.74 -26.36
CA LEU A 104 -19.32 -9.81 -24.92
C LEU A 104 -19.64 -8.50 -24.22
N VAL A 105 -19.11 -7.38 -24.73
CA VAL A 105 -19.39 -6.04 -24.18
C VAL A 105 -20.89 -5.77 -24.18
N ARG A 106 -21.59 -6.08 -25.28
CA ARG A 106 -23.02 -5.83 -25.44
C ARG A 106 -23.91 -6.80 -24.67
N LYS A 107 -23.44 -8.00 -24.36
CA LYS A 107 -24.12 -8.95 -23.46
C LYS A 107 -23.91 -8.65 -21.98
N GLY A 108 -23.18 -7.59 -21.65
CA GLY A 108 -23.05 -7.08 -20.29
C GLY A 108 -21.81 -7.56 -19.54
N LEU A 109 -20.72 -7.88 -20.25
CA LEU A 109 -19.43 -8.11 -19.60
C LEU A 109 -18.99 -6.83 -18.84
N ASP A 110 -18.93 -6.92 -17.51
CA ASP A 110 -18.52 -5.81 -16.64
C ASP A 110 -17.01 -5.83 -16.39
N LEU A 111 -16.30 -5.03 -17.21
CA LEU A 111 -14.85 -4.86 -17.16
C LEU A 111 -14.39 -3.89 -16.06
N GLN A 112 -15.31 -3.34 -15.26
CA GLN A 112 -14.99 -2.46 -14.13
C GLN A 112 -14.80 -3.23 -12.83
N THR A 113 -15.21 -4.50 -12.78
CA THR A 113 -15.20 -5.35 -11.56
C THR A 113 -13.84 -5.87 -11.13
N ARG A 114 -12.77 -5.63 -11.89
CA ARG A 114 -11.40 -6.01 -11.54
C ARG A 114 -10.42 -5.35 -12.50
N ASP A 115 -9.14 -5.55 -12.27
CA ASP A 115 -8.12 -5.21 -13.26
C ASP A 115 -8.07 -6.31 -14.32
N TRP A 116 -7.95 -5.92 -15.58
CA TRP A 116 -7.90 -6.81 -16.73
C TRP A 116 -6.60 -6.62 -17.51
N THR A 117 -5.99 -7.74 -17.94
CA THR A 117 -4.88 -7.74 -18.89
C THR A 117 -5.33 -8.40 -20.19
N ILE A 118 -5.23 -7.66 -21.28
CA ILE A 118 -5.47 -8.14 -22.64
C ILE A 118 -4.12 -8.53 -23.23
N TYR A 119 -4.03 -9.74 -23.76
CA TYR A 119 -2.87 -10.28 -24.46
C TYR A 119 -3.20 -10.48 -25.93
N ALA A 120 -2.33 -9.99 -26.79
CA ALA A 120 -2.35 -10.20 -28.23
C ALA A 120 -0.94 -10.55 -28.72
N ASN A 121 -0.84 -11.24 -29.85
CA ASN A 121 0.43 -11.69 -30.42
C ASN A 121 0.83 -10.92 -31.70
N ASP A 122 -0.14 -10.35 -32.41
CA ASP A 122 0.01 -9.52 -33.59
C ASP A 122 -1.06 -8.40 -33.54
N PRO A 123 -0.72 -7.14 -33.88
CA PRO A 123 -1.67 -6.03 -33.88
C PRO A 123 -2.33 -5.86 -35.26
N ASP A 124 -2.92 -6.92 -35.81
CA ASP A 124 -3.74 -6.79 -37.02
C ASP A 124 -5.07 -6.08 -36.73
N LEU A 125 -5.83 -5.78 -37.79
CA LEU A 125 -7.02 -4.95 -37.64
C LEU A 125 -8.14 -5.62 -36.83
N ASP A 126 -8.36 -6.93 -36.97
CA ASP A 126 -9.32 -7.68 -36.14
C ASP A 126 -8.96 -7.55 -34.65
N THR A 127 -7.69 -7.78 -34.32
CA THR A 127 -7.19 -7.64 -32.95
C THR A 127 -7.29 -6.21 -32.42
N LEU A 128 -6.93 -5.21 -33.23
CA LEU A 128 -6.97 -3.80 -32.83
C LEU A 128 -8.40 -3.29 -32.65
N LEU A 129 -9.34 -3.71 -33.49
CA LEU A 129 -10.77 -3.42 -33.29
C LEU A 129 -11.31 -4.11 -32.03
N ALA A 130 -10.89 -5.35 -31.74
CA ALA A 130 -11.23 -6.02 -30.49
C ALA A 130 -10.72 -5.25 -29.27
N ILE A 131 -9.45 -4.81 -29.30
CA ILE A 131 -8.85 -3.96 -28.25
C ILE A 131 -9.64 -2.66 -28.10
N TRP A 132 -9.96 -1.98 -29.20
CA TRP A 132 -10.74 -0.75 -29.18
C TRP A 132 -12.09 -0.96 -28.50
N VAL A 133 -12.82 -2.02 -28.88
CA VAL A 133 -14.13 -2.36 -28.31
C VAL A 133 -14.04 -2.59 -26.80
N LEU A 134 -13.05 -3.35 -26.35
CA LEU A 134 -12.84 -3.63 -24.93
C LEU A 134 -12.49 -2.37 -24.13
N LEU A 135 -11.57 -1.53 -24.64
CA LEU A 135 -11.19 -0.27 -24.03
C LEU A 135 -12.32 0.78 -24.03
N ASN A 136 -13.31 0.64 -24.92
CA ASN A 136 -14.46 1.55 -25.05
C ASN A 136 -15.77 0.95 -24.53
N HIS A 137 -15.71 -0.13 -23.73
CA HIS A 137 -16.89 -0.87 -23.27
C HIS A 137 -17.95 0.00 -22.58
N MET A 138 -17.56 1.02 -21.81
CA MET A 138 -18.52 1.93 -21.16
C MET A 138 -19.31 2.75 -22.17
N ARG A 139 -18.62 3.38 -23.13
CA ARG A 139 -19.23 4.19 -24.19
C ARG A 139 -20.15 3.33 -25.07
N LEU A 140 -19.72 2.11 -25.39
CA LEU A 140 -20.53 1.16 -26.14
C LEU A 140 -21.77 0.70 -25.38
N ASN A 141 -21.80 0.82 -24.05
CA ASN A 141 -22.93 0.47 -23.20
C ASN A 141 -23.84 1.65 -22.82
N GLU A 142 -23.55 2.86 -23.29
CA GLU A 142 -24.43 4.02 -23.10
C GLU A 142 -25.79 3.85 -23.80
N ALA A 143 -26.80 4.57 -23.30
CA ALA A 143 -28.14 4.50 -23.87
C ALA A 143 -28.16 4.98 -25.34
N ASP A 144 -27.40 6.04 -25.63
CA ASP A 144 -27.26 6.58 -26.98
C ASP A 144 -26.55 5.57 -27.90
N PRO A 145 -27.18 5.14 -29.02
CA PRO A 145 -26.55 4.26 -29.98
C PRO A 145 -25.58 4.94 -30.96
N GLU A 146 -25.37 6.25 -30.92
CA GLU A 146 -24.54 6.95 -31.93
C GLU A 146 -23.20 6.26 -32.20
N ILE A 147 -22.38 6.08 -31.16
CA ILE A 147 -21.06 5.46 -31.25
C ILE A 147 -21.17 4.04 -31.82
N ARG A 148 -22.14 3.26 -31.34
CA ARG A 148 -22.40 1.90 -31.83
C ARG A 148 -22.76 1.88 -33.31
N ARG A 149 -23.57 2.81 -33.78
CA ARG A 149 -23.97 2.89 -35.20
C ARG A 149 -22.78 3.15 -36.13
N LYS A 150 -21.78 3.90 -35.66
CA LYS A 150 -20.57 4.21 -36.43
C LYS A 150 -19.57 3.05 -36.45
N ILE A 151 -19.32 2.40 -35.33
CA ILE A 151 -18.29 1.34 -35.24
C ILE A 151 -18.78 -0.04 -35.73
N MET A 152 -20.07 -0.36 -35.59
CA MET A 152 -20.58 -1.69 -35.93
C MET A 152 -20.35 -2.09 -37.39
N PRO A 153 -20.50 -1.20 -38.40
CA PRO A 153 -20.17 -1.54 -39.78
C PRO A 153 -18.72 -1.99 -39.97
N LEU A 154 -17.77 -1.29 -39.33
CA LEU A 154 -16.34 -1.64 -39.41
C LEU A 154 -16.06 -2.98 -38.73
N VAL A 155 -16.55 -3.19 -37.51
CA VAL A 155 -16.39 -4.46 -36.76
C VAL A 155 -16.97 -5.64 -37.53
N ARG A 156 -18.17 -5.49 -38.11
CA ARG A 156 -18.82 -6.57 -38.85
C ARG A 156 -18.13 -6.84 -40.20
N LEU A 157 -17.68 -5.80 -40.90
CA LEU A 157 -16.98 -5.98 -42.17
C LEU A 157 -15.61 -6.64 -41.97
N GLU A 158 -14.81 -6.14 -41.02
CA GLU A 158 -13.53 -6.74 -40.69
C GLU A 158 -13.70 -8.19 -40.25
N GLY A 159 -14.65 -8.46 -39.35
CA GLY A 159 -14.87 -9.83 -38.88
C GLY A 159 -15.32 -10.80 -39.97
N VAL A 160 -16.09 -10.34 -40.97
CA VAL A 160 -16.40 -11.18 -42.13
C VAL A 160 -15.18 -11.39 -43.02
N ILE A 161 -14.40 -10.35 -43.29
CA ILE A 161 -13.18 -10.44 -44.12
C ILE A 161 -12.18 -11.39 -43.48
N ASP A 162 -12.00 -11.31 -42.16
CA ASP A 162 -11.02 -12.10 -41.45
C ASP A 162 -11.47 -13.56 -41.23
N ALA A 163 -12.77 -13.81 -41.00
CA ALA A 163 -13.29 -15.17 -40.89
C ALA A 163 -13.44 -15.88 -42.26
N HIS A 164 -13.77 -15.15 -43.33
CA HIS A 164 -14.25 -15.72 -44.59
C HIS A 164 -13.50 -15.28 -45.85
N GLY A 165 -12.62 -14.28 -45.77
CA GLY A 165 -11.95 -13.68 -46.92
C GLY A 165 -12.72 -12.49 -47.53
N LEU A 166 -11.99 -11.69 -48.31
CA LEU A 166 -12.50 -10.49 -48.98
C LEU A 166 -13.64 -10.79 -49.98
N GLU A 167 -13.61 -11.98 -50.59
CA GLU A 167 -14.57 -12.42 -51.59
C GLU A 167 -15.97 -12.67 -51.01
N LEU A 168 -16.09 -12.86 -49.70
CA LEU A 168 -17.35 -13.11 -49.00
C LEU A 168 -17.85 -11.90 -48.20
N GLN A 169 -17.34 -10.70 -48.48
CA GLN A 169 -17.75 -9.47 -47.80
C GLN A 169 -19.27 -9.17 -47.90
N GLU A 170 -19.97 -9.73 -48.89
CA GLU A 170 -21.44 -9.62 -49.04
C GLU A 170 -22.21 -10.27 -47.88
N LEU A 171 -21.59 -11.19 -47.12
CA LEU A 171 -22.16 -11.80 -45.92
C LEU A 171 -22.36 -10.82 -44.75
N CYS A 172 -21.87 -9.58 -44.88
CA CYS A 172 -22.21 -8.49 -43.97
C CYS A 172 -23.70 -8.11 -44.07
N GLY A 173 -24.31 -8.29 -45.25
CA GLY A 173 -25.69 -7.88 -45.50
C GLY A 173 -25.92 -6.37 -45.48
N PHE A 174 -24.88 -5.58 -45.76
CA PHE A 174 -24.98 -4.12 -45.77
C PHE A 174 -25.62 -3.59 -47.06
N PRO A 175 -26.29 -2.42 -46.99
CA PRO A 175 -26.56 -1.63 -48.18
C PRO A 175 -25.25 -1.28 -48.91
N PRO A 176 -25.22 -1.21 -50.25
CA PRO A 176 -24.01 -0.93 -51.02
C PRO A 176 -23.24 0.32 -50.56
N GLU A 177 -23.96 1.40 -50.25
CA GLU A 177 -23.37 2.65 -49.76
C GLU A 177 -22.61 2.48 -48.43
N VAL A 178 -23.15 1.66 -47.52
CA VAL A 178 -22.53 1.36 -46.23
C VAL A 178 -21.35 0.42 -46.40
N GLN A 179 -21.46 -0.55 -47.32
CA GLN A 179 -20.36 -1.46 -47.67
C GLN A 179 -19.16 -0.69 -48.23
N GLU A 180 -19.39 0.17 -49.23
CA GLU A 180 -18.34 0.98 -49.86
C GLU A 180 -17.68 1.93 -48.86
N PHE A 181 -18.49 2.60 -48.02
CA PHE A 181 -17.98 3.47 -46.97
C PHE A 181 -17.13 2.72 -45.94
N ALA A 182 -17.67 1.62 -45.37
CA ALA A 182 -16.94 0.84 -44.36
C ALA A 182 -15.65 0.23 -44.93
N PHE A 183 -15.67 -0.24 -46.18
CA PHE A 183 -14.49 -0.77 -46.84
C PHE A 183 -13.40 0.30 -47.03
N ALA A 184 -13.78 1.51 -47.44
CA ALA A 184 -12.84 2.62 -47.59
C ALA A 184 -12.16 3.01 -46.27
N GLU A 185 -12.92 3.05 -45.17
CA GLU A 185 -12.38 3.31 -43.83
C GLU A 185 -11.46 2.19 -43.34
N LEU A 186 -11.79 0.91 -43.56
CA LEU A 186 -10.90 -0.22 -43.25
C LEU A 186 -9.58 -0.13 -44.04
N GLU A 187 -9.63 0.13 -45.34
CA GLU A 187 -8.42 0.28 -46.16
C GLU A 187 -7.55 1.47 -45.71
N GLN A 188 -8.17 2.53 -45.17
CA GLN A 188 -7.42 3.61 -44.56
C GLN A 188 -6.69 3.15 -43.29
N LEU A 189 -7.33 2.39 -42.41
CA LEU A 189 -6.71 1.85 -41.19
C LEU A 189 -5.59 0.84 -41.50
N ARG A 190 -5.76 0.02 -42.54
CA ARG A 190 -4.79 -1.04 -42.93
C ARG A 190 -3.63 -0.55 -43.78
N ARG A 191 -3.66 0.71 -44.25
CA ARG A 191 -2.67 1.22 -45.20
C ARG A 191 -1.23 1.02 -44.74
N ASP A 192 -0.95 1.36 -43.49
CA ASP A 192 0.40 1.30 -42.92
C ASP A 192 0.81 -0.15 -42.64
N GLU A 193 -0.11 -0.98 -42.13
CA GLU A 193 0.09 -2.43 -41.97
C GLU A 193 0.48 -3.08 -43.30
N ALA A 194 -0.31 -2.83 -44.35
CA ALA A 194 -0.10 -3.39 -45.68
C ALA A 194 1.24 -2.95 -46.29
N ALA A 195 1.66 -1.71 -46.05
CA ALA A 195 2.97 -1.21 -46.47
C ALA A 195 4.11 -1.91 -45.73
N LEU A 196 4.03 -1.99 -44.39
CA LEU A 196 5.05 -2.63 -43.55
C LEU A 196 5.19 -4.13 -43.84
N LYS A 197 4.08 -4.85 -44.04
CA LYS A 197 4.08 -6.26 -44.43
C LYS A 197 4.69 -6.46 -45.81
N ARG A 198 4.38 -5.60 -46.79
CA ARG A 198 4.97 -5.64 -48.15
C ARG A 198 6.48 -5.40 -48.14
N GLU A 199 6.96 -4.53 -47.24
CA GLU A 199 8.38 -4.24 -47.06
C GLU A 199 9.12 -5.29 -46.20
N GLY A 200 8.40 -6.26 -45.61
CA GLY A 200 8.97 -7.27 -44.72
C GLY A 200 9.40 -6.73 -43.35
N ARG A 201 8.97 -5.52 -42.98
CA ARG A 201 9.40 -4.80 -41.77
C ARG A 201 8.42 -4.92 -40.61
N TRP A 202 7.33 -5.66 -40.79
CA TRP A 202 6.25 -5.79 -39.81
C TRP A 202 6.74 -6.19 -38.42
N HIS A 203 7.58 -7.23 -38.32
CA HIS A 203 8.08 -7.72 -37.04
C HIS A 203 9.21 -6.88 -36.41
N GLU A 204 9.61 -5.77 -37.06
CA GLU A 204 10.65 -4.88 -36.56
C GLU A 204 10.09 -3.64 -35.84
N ILE A 205 8.78 -3.39 -35.95
CA ILE A 205 8.15 -2.21 -35.38
C ILE A 205 7.79 -2.42 -33.90
N ASP A 206 7.54 -1.31 -33.21
CA ASP A 206 6.95 -1.35 -31.88
C ASP A 206 5.43 -1.55 -31.98
N PHE A 207 4.97 -2.77 -31.71
CA PHE A 207 3.56 -3.13 -31.75
C PHE A 207 2.67 -2.31 -30.82
N LEU A 208 3.18 -1.83 -29.66
CA LEU A 208 2.37 -1.01 -28.76
C LEU A 208 2.22 0.42 -29.28
N GLU A 209 3.26 0.98 -29.91
CA GLU A 209 3.18 2.31 -30.55
C GLU A 209 2.25 2.26 -31.75
N TYR A 210 2.41 1.25 -32.61
CA TYR A 210 1.51 1.03 -33.75
C TYR A 210 0.05 0.87 -33.30
N ALA A 211 -0.21 0.05 -32.28
CA ALA A 211 -1.56 -0.09 -31.74
C ALA A 211 -2.12 1.22 -31.19
N ALA A 212 -1.32 2.02 -30.47
CA ALA A 212 -1.76 3.32 -29.97
C ALA A 212 -2.18 4.26 -31.10
N ASP A 213 -1.40 4.31 -32.19
CA ASP A 213 -1.68 5.17 -33.34
C ASP A 213 -2.93 4.72 -34.11
N THR A 214 -3.08 3.42 -34.35
CA THR A 214 -4.30 2.89 -35.01
C THR A 214 -5.54 3.11 -34.15
N LEU A 215 -5.46 2.92 -32.83
CA LEU A 215 -6.59 3.21 -31.92
C LEU A 215 -6.98 4.70 -31.92
N ARG A 216 -6.01 5.62 -32.07
CA ARG A 216 -6.28 7.05 -32.28
C ARG A 216 -6.97 7.31 -33.61
N ALA A 217 -6.53 6.65 -34.68
CA ALA A 217 -7.19 6.76 -35.99
C ALA A 217 -8.65 6.28 -35.94
N VAL A 218 -8.92 5.17 -35.24
CA VAL A 218 -10.30 4.71 -34.99
C VAL A 218 -11.08 5.74 -34.17
N ASP A 219 -10.49 6.34 -33.12
CA ASP A 219 -11.15 7.39 -32.35
C ASP A 219 -11.54 8.60 -33.24
N GLU A 220 -10.68 9.02 -34.17
CA GLU A 220 -10.94 10.12 -35.10
C GLU A 220 -12.06 9.81 -36.10
N MET A 221 -12.21 8.55 -36.51
CA MET A 221 -13.30 8.10 -37.39
C MET A 221 -14.65 8.03 -36.66
N ILE A 222 -14.65 7.59 -35.40
CA ILE A 222 -15.88 7.28 -34.66
C ILE A 222 -16.39 8.49 -33.87
N TYR A 223 -15.50 9.20 -33.19
CA TYR A 223 -15.86 10.27 -32.29
C TYR A 223 -15.79 11.64 -32.95
N SER A 224 -16.77 12.47 -32.64
CA SER A 224 -16.67 13.93 -32.70
C SER A 224 -16.28 14.53 -31.34
N SER A 225 -15.81 15.78 -31.35
CA SER A 225 -15.37 16.53 -30.15
C SER A 225 -16.40 16.54 -29.01
N HIS A 226 -17.70 16.60 -29.32
CA HIS A 226 -18.76 16.63 -28.32
C HIS A 226 -18.80 15.35 -27.44
N HIS A 227 -18.32 14.20 -27.94
CA HIS A 227 -18.26 12.96 -27.16
C HIS A 227 -17.27 13.02 -26.00
N PHE A 228 -16.36 14.00 -26.01
CA PHE A 228 -15.39 14.23 -24.96
C PHE A 228 -15.76 15.43 -24.07
N GLU A 229 -16.94 16.03 -24.27
CA GLU A 229 -17.47 17.04 -23.34
C GLU A 229 -17.68 16.41 -21.95
N GLY A 230 -17.17 17.08 -20.91
CA GLY A 230 -17.25 16.59 -19.54
C GLY A 230 -16.21 15.53 -19.16
N VAL A 231 -15.30 15.15 -20.07
CA VAL A 231 -14.11 14.37 -19.71
C VAL A 231 -13.18 15.25 -18.89
N LEU A 232 -12.94 14.85 -17.65
CA LEU A 232 -12.07 15.59 -16.74
C LEU A 232 -10.61 15.20 -16.99
N LYS A 233 -9.75 16.20 -17.17
CA LYS A 233 -8.31 16.00 -17.10
C LYS A 233 -7.92 15.80 -15.65
N PHE A 234 -7.44 14.61 -15.33
CA PHE A 234 -6.94 14.26 -14.01
C PHE A 234 -5.72 13.35 -14.14
N GLU A 235 -4.93 13.33 -13.09
CA GLU A 235 -3.77 12.46 -12.96
C GLU A 235 -4.00 11.49 -11.80
N GLU A 236 -4.00 10.19 -12.11
CA GLU A 236 -3.95 9.13 -11.10
C GLU A 236 -2.49 8.96 -10.66
N MET A 237 -2.18 9.42 -9.45
CA MET A 237 -0.82 9.41 -8.92
C MET A 237 -0.45 8.09 -8.25
N ALA A 238 -1.43 7.42 -7.64
CA ALA A 238 -1.26 6.13 -6.99
C ALA A 238 -2.62 5.44 -6.82
N ARG A 239 -2.58 4.11 -6.67
CA ARG A 239 -3.76 3.32 -6.33
C ARG A 239 -3.37 2.16 -5.43
N ALA A 240 -4.28 1.76 -4.55
CA ALA A 240 -4.11 0.59 -3.70
C ALA A 240 -5.43 -0.11 -3.47
N ASP A 241 -5.44 -1.44 -3.57
CA ASP A 241 -6.61 -2.23 -3.21
C ASP A 241 -6.82 -2.17 -1.68
N ILE A 242 -8.05 -1.94 -1.23
CA ILE A 242 -8.41 -1.78 0.18
C ILE A 242 -9.33 -2.87 0.73
N GLY A 243 -9.71 -3.82 -0.13
CA GLY A 243 -10.56 -4.95 0.21
C GLY A 243 -10.78 -5.85 -1.00
N GLU A 244 -11.68 -6.82 -0.87
CA GLU A 244 -12.16 -7.58 -2.02
C GLU A 244 -12.92 -6.65 -2.95
N ASN A 245 -12.37 -6.44 -4.15
CA ASN A 245 -12.96 -5.59 -5.17
C ASN A 245 -13.23 -4.14 -4.73
N GLN A 246 -12.36 -3.57 -3.89
CA GLN A 246 -12.43 -2.18 -3.44
C GLN A 246 -11.06 -1.51 -3.58
N LEU A 247 -11.06 -0.26 -4.04
CA LEU A 247 -9.88 0.51 -4.42
C LEU A 247 -9.85 1.86 -3.70
N ALA A 248 -8.65 2.25 -3.27
CA ALA A 248 -8.31 3.62 -2.96
C ALA A 248 -7.53 4.23 -4.13
N VAL A 249 -7.98 5.38 -4.60
CA VAL A 249 -7.35 6.13 -5.70
C VAL A 249 -6.81 7.44 -5.17
N VAL A 250 -5.54 7.71 -5.44
CA VAL A 250 -4.89 8.99 -5.16
C VAL A 250 -4.77 9.75 -6.46
N CYS A 251 -5.40 10.93 -6.53
CA CYS A 251 -5.50 11.67 -7.77
C CYS A 251 -5.35 13.18 -7.57
N ARG A 252 -5.02 13.85 -8.66
CA ARG A 252 -4.95 15.31 -8.78
C ARG A 252 -5.79 15.73 -9.99
N ALA A 253 -6.59 16.78 -9.82
CA ALA A 253 -7.36 17.39 -10.92
C ALA A 253 -7.54 18.88 -10.66
N GLU A 254 -7.90 19.63 -11.71
CA GLU A 254 -8.28 21.05 -11.59
C GLU A 254 -9.67 21.24 -10.97
N THR A 255 -10.49 20.18 -10.99
CA THR A 255 -11.86 20.17 -10.49
C THR A 255 -11.96 19.79 -9.01
N GLY A 256 -13.13 20.01 -8.42
CA GLY A 256 -13.37 19.64 -7.02
C GLY A 256 -13.53 18.13 -6.80
N VAL A 257 -13.25 17.68 -5.57
CA VAL A 257 -13.35 16.25 -5.17
C VAL A 257 -14.71 15.60 -5.47
N TYR A 258 -15.82 16.37 -5.46
CA TYR A 258 -17.16 15.85 -5.76
C TYR A 258 -17.39 15.58 -7.25
N GLU A 259 -16.84 16.43 -8.12
CA GLU A 259 -16.86 16.20 -9.58
C GLU A 259 -15.96 15.02 -9.92
N MET A 260 -14.78 14.96 -9.28
CA MET A 260 -13.86 13.84 -9.41
C MET A 260 -14.48 12.53 -8.92
N GLU A 261 -15.25 12.53 -7.83
CA GLU A 261 -15.98 11.35 -7.36
C GLU A 261 -16.95 10.82 -8.42
N ARG A 262 -17.77 11.69 -9.03
CA ARG A 262 -18.73 11.28 -10.06
C ARG A 262 -18.01 10.65 -11.25
N TYR A 263 -16.93 11.27 -11.69
CA TYR A 263 -16.15 10.80 -12.81
C TYR A 263 -15.42 9.48 -12.51
N LEU A 264 -14.72 9.37 -11.38
CA LEU A 264 -14.06 8.11 -10.97
C LEU A 264 -15.07 6.99 -10.73
N ARG A 265 -16.28 7.29 -10.23
CA ARG A 265 -17.35 6.28 -10.08
C ARG A 265 -17.82 5.76 -11.44
N ARG A 266 -17.81 6.60 -12.48
CA ARG A 266 -18.02 6.15 -13.86
C ARG A 266 -16.89 5.22 -14.30
N LEU A 267 -15.62 5.50 -14.00
CA LEU A 267 -14.47 4.69 -14.45
C LEU A 267 -14.29 3.36 -13.70
N HIS A 268 -14.42 3.37 -12.38
CA HIS A 268 -14.14 2.22 -11.51
C HIS A 268 -15.40 1.53 -10.97
N GLY A 269 -16.59 2.03 -11.31
CA GLY A 269 -17.86 1.47 -10.87
C GLY A 269 -17.96 1.33 -9.35
N LYS A 270 -18.36 0.14 -8.89
CA LYS A 270 -18.52 -0.19 -7.46
C LYS A 270 -17.20 -0.41 -6.72
N ARG A 271 -16.06 -0.47 -7.42
CA ARG A 271 -14.75 -0.64 -6.78
C ARG A 271 -14.26 0.60 -6.06
N LEU A 272 -14.73 1.78 -6.46
CA LEU A 272 -14.25 3.02 -5.87
C LEU A 272 -14.68 3.11 -4.41
N GLY A 273 -13.73 2.86 -3.50
CA GLY A 273 -13.97 2.84 -2.07
C GLY A 273 -13.54 4.14 -1.40
N VAL A 274 -12.32 4.61 -1.69
CA VAL A 274 -11.75 5.83 -1.10
C VAL A 274 -11.05 6.67 -2.17
N ILE A 275 -11.18 7.99 -2.07
CA ILE A 275 -10.44 8.96 -2.89
C ILE A 275 -9.52 9.75 -1.97
N ALA A 276 -8.24 9.83 -2.32
CA ALA A 276 -7.29 10.78 -1.77
C ALA A 276 -7.02 11.85 -2.84
N PHE A 277 -7.71 12.99 -2.72
CA PHE A 277 -7.67 14.07 -3.68
C PHE A 277 -6.61 15.10 -3.28
N GLN A 278 -5.59 15.28 -4.12
CA GLN A 278 -4.55 16.29 -3.93
C GLN A 278 -5.04 17.66 -4.42
N LYS A 279 -5.07 18.64 -3.52
CA LYS A 279 -5.36 20.05 -3.84
C LYS A 279 -4.08 20.81 -4.18
N ASP A 280 -3.06 20.62 -3.36
CA ASP A 280 -1.73 21.23 -3.48
C ASP A 280 -0.65 20.15 -3.23
N SER A 281 0.61 20.44 -3.51
CA SER A 281 1.73 19.47 -3.43
C SER A 281 1.76 18.63 -2.15
N ASN A 282 1.36 19.20 -1.01
CA ASN A 282 1.32 18.55 0.30
C ASN A 282 -0.07 18.51 0.94
N THR A 283 -1.14 18.86 0.23
CA THR A 283 -2.48 18.99 0.82
C THR A 283 -3.47 18.06 0.16
N TYR A 284 -4.09 17.18 0.97
CA TYR A 284 -4.98 16.13 0.51
C TYR A 284 -6.33 16.20 1.22
N THR A 285 -7.39 15.88 0.47
CA THR A 285 -8.72 15.60 0.99
C THR A 285 -8.98 14.11 0.84
N LEU A 286 -9.26 13.42 1.94
CA LEU A 286 -9.68 12.03 1.92
C LEU A 286 -11.20 11.96 1.93
N ARG A 287 -11.76 11.12 1.07
CA ARG A 287 -13.20 10.90 0.97
C ARG A 287 -13.49 9.41 0.82
N GLN A 288 -14.31 8.88 1.73
CA GLN A 288 -14.85 7.54 1.61
C GLN A 288 -16.11 7.59 0.75
N VAL A 289 -16.04 6.90 -0.38
CA VAL A 289 -17.07 6.86 -1.43
C VAL A 289 -18.04 5.71 -1.18
N ASN A 290 -17.52 4.60 -0.65
CA ASN A 290 -18.32 3.44 -0.26
C ASN A 290 -18.54 3.42 1.26
N THR A 291 -19.78 3.66 1.70
CA THR A 291 -20.17 3.68 3.12
C THR A 291 -20.20 2.29 3.75
N PHE A 292 -20.19 1.22 2.95
CA PHE A 292 -20.26 -0.17 3.43
C PHE A 292 -18.88 -0.82 3.64
N LEU A 293 -17.79 -0.04 3.56
CA LEU A 293 -16.47 -0.53 3.90
C LEU A 293 -16.42 -0.94 5.40
N PRO A 294 -15.60 -1.93 5.76
CA PRO A 294 -15.54 -2.46 7.14
C PRO A 294 -14.95 -1.48 8.16
N ALA A 295 -14.36 -0.38 7.69
CA ALA A 295 -13.76 0.67 8.50
C ALA A 295 -14.19 2.05 7.97
N THR A 296 -13.92 3.09 8.75
CA THR A 296 -14.12 4.49 8.36
C THR A 296 -12.78 5.18 8.14
N LEU A 297 -12.80 6.41 7.62
CA LEU A 297 -11.58 7.22 7.52
C LEU A 297 -10.92 7.48 8.87
N GLU A 298 -11.61 7.32 10.00
CA GLU A 298 -11.00 7.44 11.33
C GLU A 298 -9.84 6.46 11.51
N SER A 299 -10.01 5.21 11.07
CA SER A 299 -8.93 4.20 11.11
C SER A 299 -7.76 4.58 10.21
N ALA A 300 -8.03 5.24 9.06
CA ALA A 300 -6.97 5.75 8.19
C ALA A 300 -6.24 6.93 8.84
N TYR A 301 -6.95 7.88 9.46
CA TYR A 301 -6.35 9.02 10.17
C TYR A 301 -5.47 8.57 11.32
N GLU A 302 -5.88 7.55 12.08
CA GLU A 302 -5.07 7.01 13.17
C GLU A 302 -3.71 6.52 12.69
N ARG A 303 -3.66 5.80 11.56
CA ARG A 303 -2.40 5.32 10.98
C ARG A 303 -1.59 6.45 10.34
N LEU A 304 -2.23 7.30 9.55
CA LEU A 304 -1.58 8.44 8.91
C LEU A 304 -0.93 9.37 9.95
N ASN A 305 -1.58 9.66 11.07
CA ASN A 305 -1.01 10.49 12.14
C ASN A 305 0.19 9.86 12.87
N LEU A 306 0.27 8.53 12.89
CA LEU A 306 1.42 7.81 13.48
C LEU A 306 2.63 7.81 12.55
N ILE A 307 2.41 7.75 11.24
CA ILE A 307 3.46 7.57 10.23
C ILE A 307 3.91 8.91 9.65
N ASP A 308 3.00 9.84 9.34
CA ASP A 308 3.30 11.13 8.75
C ASP A 308 4.15 11.99 9.72
N PRO A 309 5.40 12.32 9.35
CA PRO A 309 6.25 13.17 10.18
C PRO A 309 5.68 14.58 10.36
N ALA A 310 4.97 15.13 9.37
CA ALA A 310 4.43 16.49 9.41
C ALA A 310 3.17 16.62 10.26
N ALA A 311 2.45 15.52 10.49
CA ALA A 311 1.34 15.52 11.43
C ALA A 311 1.83 15.92 12.83
N GLY A 312 1.03 16.63 13.60
CA GLY A 312 1.25 16.77 15.03
C GLY A 312 0.79 15.52 15.78
N ASN A 313 0.97 15.53 17.09
CA ASN A 313 0.41 14.49 17.96
C ASN A 313 -1.13 14.48 17.88
N ARG A 314 -1.80 13.43 18.38
CA ARG A 314 -3.26 13.28 18.16
C ARG A 314 -4.12 14.42 18.74
N ARG A 315 -3.66 15.24 19.69
CA ARG A 315 -4.40 16.44 20.15
C ARG A 315 -4.03 17.75 19.43
N SER A 316 -3.04 17.71 18.54
CA SER A 316 -2.68 18.86 17.71
C SER A 316 -3.82 19.20 16.76
N GLY A 317 -4.11 20.50 16.58
CA GLY A 317 -4.97 20.96 15.48
C GLY A 317 -4.35 20.72 14.09
N ASN A 318 -3.04 20.48 14.04
CA ASN A 318 -2.31 20.13 12.82
C ASN A 318 -2.18 18.61 12.72
N ARG A 319 -3.21 17.89 12.26
CA ARG A 319 -3.20 16.42 12.11
C ARG A 319 -4.09 16.00 10.94
N TRP A 320 -3.95 14.76 10.46
CA TRP A 320 -4.98 14.13 9.62
C TRP A 320 -6.26 14.00 10.42
N GLY A 321 -7.39 14.43 9.86
CA GLY A 321 -8.67 14.35 10.55
C GLY A 321 -9.84 14.90 9.77
N GLY A 322 -11.03 14.71 10.34
CA GLY A 322 -12.30 15.05 9.73
C GLY A 322 -13.41 14.19 10.33
N SER A 323 -14.46 13.95 9.54
CA SER A 323 -15.49 12.96 9.83
C SER A 323 -15.07 11.57 9.36
N GLY A 324 -15.85 10.53 9.70
CA GLY A 324 -15.64 9.17 9.20
C GLY A 324 -15.75 9.03 7.67
N GLU A 325 -16.33 10.01 6.97
CA GLU A 325 -16.57 9.97 5.52
C GLU A 325 -15.73 10.96 4.71
N ILE A 326 -15.34 12.08 5.33
CA ILE A 326 -14.53 13.11 4.67
C ILE A 326 -13.65 13.86 5.66
N GLY A 327 -12.41 14.13 5.25
CA GLY A 327 -11.45 14.92 6.00
C GLY A 327 -10.21 15.20 5.16
N GLY A 328 -9.10 15.53 5.80
CA GLY A 328 -7.89 15.90 5.06
C GLY A 328 -6.61 15.83 5.85
N SER A 329 -5.53 16.23 5.17
CA SER A 329 -4.17 16.33 5.69
C SER A 329 -4.03 17.40 6.78
N PRO A 330 -2.91 17.42 7.54
CA PRO A 330 -2.63 18.45 8.53
C PRO A 330 -2.74 19.87 7.94
N ARG A 331 -3.53 20.74 8.57
CA ARG A 331 -3.91 22.04 7.99
C ARG A 331 -2.78 23.07 7.93
N ALA A 332 -1.82 23.02 8.86
CA ALA A 332 -0.76 24.01 8.96
C ALA A 332 0.50 23.62 8.16
N SER A 333 0.83 22.33 8.13
CA SER A 333 2.05 21.82 7.49
C SER A 333 1.83 21.08 6.17
N GLY A 334 0.59 20.63 5.90
CA GLY A 334 0.36 19.55 4.94
C GLY A 334 0.96 18.22 5.42
N THR A 335 1.00 17.24 4.52
CA THR A 335 1.64 15.93 4.71
C THR A 335 3.04 15.89 4.11
N SER A 336 3.95 15.10 4.70
CA SER A 336 5.24 14.76 4.09
C SER A 336 5.24 13.42 3.36
N LEU A 337 4.12 12.70 3.36
CA LEU A 337 3.95 11.42 2.67
C LEU A 337 3.76 11.60 1.16
N THR A 338 4.34 10.67 0.41
CA THR A 338 4.13 10.54 -1.04
C THR A 338 2.73 9.99 -1.36
N PRO A 339 2.22 10.17 -2.60
CA PRO A 339 0.95 9.60 -3.02
C PRO A 339 0.85 8.09 -2.78
N GLN A 340 1.92 7.34 -3.07
CA GLN A 340 1.95 5.89 -2.90
C GLN A 340 1.88 5.49 -1.42
N GLU A 341 2.63 6.18 -0.54
CA GLU A 341 2.56 5.93 0.91
C GLU A 341 1.16 6.20 1.46
N ILE A 342 0.47 7.25 0.99
CA ILE A 342 -0.92 7.53 1.38
C ILE A 342 -1.82 6.37 0.97
N ALA A 343 -1.71 5.90 -0.28
CA ALA A 343 -2.50 4.77 -0.78
C ALA A 343 -2.28 3.50 0.05
N ASP A 344 -1.02 3.18 0.34
CA ASP A 344 -0.63 1.99 1.09
C ASP A 344 -1.09 2.04 2.55
N ILE A 345 -0.96 3.20 3.21
CA ILE A 345 -1.42 3.38 4.60
C ILE A 345 -2.94 3.29 4.68
N VAL A 346 -3.66 3.89 3.73
CA VAL A 346 -5.12 3.75 3.63
C VAL A 346 -5.49 2.28 3.43
N ALA A 347 -4.85 1.58 2.50
CA ALA A 347 -5.09 0.16 2.28
C ALA A 347 -4.85 -0.70 3.53
N GLN A 348 -3.77 -0.43 4.27
CA GLN A 348 -3.49 -1.10 5.55
C GLN A 348 -4.57 -0.81 6.62
N ALA A 349 -5.15 0.40 6.62
CA ALA A 349 -6.21 0.76 7.55
C ALA A 349 -7.48 -0.07 7.31
N TYR A 350 -7.89 -0.24 6.06
CA TYR A 350 -9.12 -0.95 5.69
C TYR A 350 -8.98 -2.48 5.69
N ARG A 351 -7.83 -3.02 5.23
CA ARG A 351 -7.60 -4.48 5.22
C ARG A 351 -7.27 -5.04 6.60
N GLY A 352 -6.69 -4.21 7.46
CA GLY A 352 -6.05 -4.66 8.69
C GLY A 352 -4.78 -5.50 8.44
N ALA A 353 -3.99 -5.71 9.50
CA ALA A 353 -2.81 -6.56 9.41
C ALA A 353 -3.19 -8.04 9.38
N THR A 354 -2.59 -8.79 8.45
CA THR A 354 -2.73 -10.24 8.34
C THR A 354 -2.11 -10.96 9.54
N THR A 355 -2.55 -12.18 9.83
CA THR A 355 -1.96 -13.02 10.88
C THR A 355 -0.46 -13.22 10.67
N ARG A 356 -0.01 -13.41 9.42
CA ARG A 356 1.41 -13.56 9.08
C ARG A 356 2.22 -12.31 9.44
N GLN A 357 1.71 -11.12 9.12
CA GLN A 357 2.37 -9.85 9.48
C GLN A 357 2.43 -9.66 11.00
N ARG A 358 1.34 -9.96 11.71
CA ARG A 358 1.28 -9.89 13.18
C ARG A 358 2.31 -10.83 13.83
N VAL A 359 2.34 -12.10 13.41
CA VAL A 359 3.31 -13.08 13.91
C VAL A 359 4.74 -12.67 13.55
N GLY A 360 4.97 -12.19 12.33
CA GLY A 360 6.26 -11.66 11.90
C GLY A 360 6.75 -10.51 12.79
N ALA A 361 5.87 -9.57 13.14
CA ALA A 361 6.20 -8.47 14.05
C ALA A 361 6.56 -8.95 15.47
N VAL A 362 5.88 -9.99 15.97
CA VAL A 362 6.20 -10.62 17.25
C VAL A 362 7.57 -11.30 17.21
N ILE A 363 7.84 -12.10 16.18
CA ILE A 363 9.14 -12.77 16.00
C ILE A 363 10.25 -11.74 15.88
N LEU A 364 10.07 -10.70 15.06
CA LEU A 364 11.07 -9.65 14.88
C LEU A 364 11.36 -8.90 16.19
N SER A 365 10.33 -8.60 16.97
CA SER A 365 10.47 -7.96 18.29
C SER A 365 11.21 -8.86 19.28
N ALA A 366 10.88 -10.16 19.31
CA ALA A 366 11.54 -11.14 20.16
C ALA A 366 13.02 -11.34 19.78
N LEU A 367 13.31 -11.51 18.49
CA LEU A 367 14.68 -11.65 18.00
C LEU A 367 15.50 -10.38 18.21
N GLY A 368 14.93 -9.20 17.96
CA GLY A 368 15.62 -7.92 18.16
C GLY A 368 15.97 -7.69 19.64
N THR A 369 15.04 -7.94 20.55
CA THR A 369 15.30 -7.83 22.00
C THR A 369 16.32 -8.87 22.46
N ALA A 370 16.20 -10.13 22.03
CA ALA A 370 17.17 -11.18 22.37
C ALA A 370 18.57 -10.91 21.81
N PHE A 371 18.67 -10.42 20.58
CA PHE A 371 19.96 -10.08 19.97
C PHE A 371 20.70 -9.02 20.79
N VAL A 372 20.01 -7.95 21.18
CA VAL A 372 20.62 -6.88 22.00
C VAL A 372 21.07 -7.42 23.36
N MET A 373 20.20 -8.17 24.04
CA MET A 373 20.46 -8.66 25.38
C MET A 373 21.58 -9.70 25.41
N VAL A 374 21.51 -10.71 24.54
CA VAL A 374 22.51 -11.79 24.47
C VAL A 374 23.85 -11.25 23.99
N SER A 375 23.88 -10.35 23.00
CA SER A 375 25.13 -9.76 22.52
C SER A 375 25.80 -8.90 23.59
N ALA A 376 25.03 -8.12 24.36
CA ALA A 376 25.57 -7.35 25.48
C ALA A 376 26.15 -8.28 26.56
N ILE A 377 25.43 -9.34 26.94
CA ILE A 377 25.93 -10.34 27.91
C ILE A 377 27.20 -11.02 27.40
N MET A 378 27.19 -11.49 26.15
CA MET A 378 28.32 -12.21 25.55
C MET A 378 29.55 -11.31 25.43
N ALA A 379 29.38 -10.07 25.00
CA ALA A 379 30.49 -9.12 24.89
C ALA A 379 31.10 -8.80 26.26
N THR A 380 30.27 -8.55 27.30
CA THR A 380 30.77 -8.37 28.66
C THR A 380 31.46 -9.62 29.20
N TYR A 381 30.92 -10.82 28.92
CA TYR A 381 31.54 -12.08 29.31
C TYR A 381 32.91 -12.28 28.66
N LEU A 382 33.04 -12.06 27.35
CA LEU A 382 34.31 -12.20 26.64
C LEU A 382 35.35 -11.20 27.16
N LEU A 383 34.96 -9.94 27.42
CA LEU A 383 35.84 -8.94 28.00
C LEU A 383 36.27 -9.30 29.43
N GLY A 384 35.34 -9.78 30.25
CA GLY A 384 35.60 -10.28 31.60
C GLY A 384 36.60 -11.43 31.61
N ARG A 385 36.38 -12.44 30.75
CA ARG A 385 37.26 -13.61 30.61
C ARG A 385 38.69 -13.27 30.19
N VAL A 386 38.88 -12.20 29.42
CA VAL A 386 40.22 -11.72 29.04
C VAL A 386 40.95 -11.11 30.24
N HIS A 387 40.25 -10.41 31.13
CA HIS A 387 40.85 -9.74 32.29
C HIS A 387 41.05 -10.69 33.48
N ASP A 388 40.10 -11.59 33.72
CA ASP A 388 40.15 -12.60 34.78
C ASP A 388 39.61 -13.93 34.23
N PRO A 389 40.46 -14.84 33.73
CA PRO A 389 39.98 -16.08 33.09
C PRO A 389 39.23 -17.05 34.01
N ALA A 390 39.33 -16.88 35.34
CA ALA A 390 38.76 -17.77 36.34
C ALA A 390 37.37 -17.32 36.84
N GLY A 391 36.93 -16.10 36.48
CA GLY A 391 35.65 -15.55 36.90
C GLY A 391 34.44 -16.26 36.27
N SER A 392 33.30 -16.19 36.96
CA SER A 392 32.00 -16.61 36.43
C SER A 392 31.31 -15.49 35.65
N ILE A 393 30.34 -15.84 34.80
CA ILE A 393 29.48 -14.86 34.09
C ILE A 393 28.85 -13.86 35.08
N GLU A 394 28.41 -14.35 36.25
CA GLU A 394 27.86 -13.52 37.32
C GLU A 394 28.88 -12.50 37.84
N SER A 395 30.11 -12.96 38.10
CA SER A 395 31.19 -12.10 38.59
C SER A 395 31.52 -10.99 37.60
N TYR A 396 31.60 -11.31 36.30
CA TYR A 396 31.89 -10.29 35.28
C TYR A 396 30.77 -9.29 35.11
N LEU A 397 29.50 -9.72 35.07
CA LEU A 397 28.38 -8.79 34.92
C LEU A 397 28.19 -7.88 36.14
N ARG A 398 28.52 -8.37 37.34
CA ARG A 398 28.52 -7.56 38.57
C ARG A 398 29.69 -6.57 38.62
N SER A 399 30.90 -7.03 38.29
CA SER A 399 32.13 -6.20 38.34
C SER A 399 32.26 -5.24 37.15
N GLN A 400 31.64 -5.53 36.01
CA GLN A 400 31.68 -4.73 34.78
C GLN A 400 30.30 -4.21 34.37
N SER A 401 29.44 -3.89 35.34
CA SER A 401 28.09 -3.38 35.11
C SER A 401 28.06 -2.12 34.23
N GLY A 402 29.08 -1.26 34.34
CA GLY A 402 29.29 -0.10 33.46
C GLY A 402 29.51 -0.49 32.00
N THR A 403 30.38 -1.47 31.74
CA THR A 403 30.65 -2.00 30.39
C THR A 403 29.40 -2.63 29.79
N TYR A 404 28.67 -3.43 30.58
CA TYR A 404 27.40 -4.01 30.16
C TYR A 404 26.38 -2.94 29.77
N ALA A 405 26.18 -1.92 30.63
CA ALA A 405 25.26 -0.82 30.37
C ALA A 405 25.65 -0.03 29.11
N ALA A 406 26.95 0.23 28.91
CA ALA A 406 27.46 0.92 27.73
C ALA A 406 27.20 0.14 26.43
N ILE A 407 27.50 -1.16 26.41
CA ILE A 407 27.25 -2.02 25.24
C ILE A 407 25.75 -2.13 24.96
N LEU A 408 24.93 -2.30 25.99
CA LEU A 408 23.48 -2.35 25.85
C LEU A 408 22.92 -1.05 25.26
N CYS A 409 23.37 0.10 25.75
CA CYS A 409 22.99 1.41 25.20
C CYS A 409 23.45 1.58 23.76
N ALA A 410 24.67 1.14 23.42
CA ALA A 410 25.22 1.24 22.07
C ALA A 410 24.43 0.38 21.07
N LEU A 411 24.13 -0.88 21.42
CA LEU A 411 23.34 -1.79 20.58
C LEU A 411 21.89 -1.32 20.42
N THR A 412 21.26 -0.89 21.52
CA THR A 412 19.89 -0.33 21.50
C THR A 412 19.87 0.95 20.67
N GLY A 413 20.85 1.83 20.85
CA GLY A 413 21.02 3.06 20.10
C GLY A 413 21.22 2.82 18.60
N ALA A 414 22.04 1.83 18.23
CA ALA A 414 22.25 1.47 16.84
C ALA A 414 20.96 1.00 16.15
N LEU A 415 20.17 0.14 16.81
CA LEU A 415 18.86 -0.29 16.32
C LEU A 415 17.82 0.84 16.33
N ALA A 416 17.86 1.71 17.33
CA ALA A 416 17.02 2.90 17.42
C ALA A 416 17.29 3.87 16.26
N VAL A 417 18.55 4.18 15.94
CA VAL A 417 18.87 5.10 14.84
C VAL A 417 18.39 4.57 13.49
N THR A 418 18.48 3.26 13.24
CA THR A 418 18.01 2.68 11.97
C THR A 418 16.49 2.66 11.87
N THR A 419 15.79 2.37 12.96
CA THR A 419 14.32 2.24 12.98
C THR A 419 13.59 3.58 13.16
N PHE A 420 14.14 4.52 13.94
CA PHE A 420 13.46 5.79 14.22
C PHE A 420 13.41 6.71 13.01
N ARG A 421 14.31 6.53 12.04
CA ARG A 421 14.29 7.27 10.77
C ARG A 421 13.02 7.03 9.95
N SER A 422 12.37 5.87 10.08
CA SER A 422 11.18 5.53 9.32
C SER A 422 9.86 5.87 10.01
N GLY A 423 9.88 6.40 11.24
CA GLY A 423 8.65 6.76 11.94
C GLY A 423 8.86 7.05 13.43
N PRO A 424 9.48 8.18 13.81
CA PRO A 424 9.92 8.43 15.18
C PRO A 424 8.78 8.37 16.21
N LYS A 425 7.58 8.85 15.85
CA LYS A 425 6.40 8.80 16.73
C LYS A 425 5.92 7.38 17.00
N LEU A 426 6.02 6.50 16.01
CA LEU A 426 5.64 5.09 16.15
C LEU A 426 6.52 4.36 17.18
N PHE A 427 7.71 4.89 17.48
CA PHE A 427 8.58 4.39 18.54
C PHE A 427 8.57 5.26 19.80
N GLY A 428 7.65 6.22 19.91
CA GLY A 428 7.44 7.06 21.11
C GLY A 428 8.43 8.22 21.25
N LEU A 429 9.14 8.61 20.17
CA LEU A 429 9.92 9.85 20.13
C LEU A 429 9.01 11.05 19.84
N SER A 430 8.14 11.37 20.80
CA SER A 430 7.30 12.56 20.76
C SER A 430 7.19 13.17 22.16
N MET A 431 6.78 14.43 22.24
CA MET A 431 6.45 15.04 23.53
C MET A 431 5.18 14.41 24.11
N PRO A 432 5.13 14.11 25.43
CA PRO A 432 3.99 13.45 26.03
C PRO A 432 2.73 14.28 25.89
N VAL A 433 1.63 13.62 25.53
CA VAL A 433 0.32 14.26 25.36
C VAL A 433 -0.53 14.01 26.60
N GLY A 434 -0.98 15.10 27.24
CA GLY A 434 -1.88 15.08 28.42
C GLY A 434 -1.35 14.28 29.61
N PHE A 435 -2.25 13.92 30.53
CA PHE A 435 -1.90 13.38 31.86
C PHE A 435 -2.50 12.00 32.17
N ASP A 436 -3.21 11.38 31.22
CA ASP A 436 -3.83 10.05 31.40
C ASP A 436 -2.78 8.97 31.77
N TRP A 437 -1.51 9.16 31.39
CA TRP A 437 -0.40 8.26 31.71
C TRP A 437 -0.05 8.23 33.21
N LEU A 438 -0.54 9.18 34.02
CA LEU A 438 -0.37 9.15 35.48
C LEU A 438 -1.26 8.10 36.15
N ILE A 439 -2.35 7.68 35.51
CA ILE A 439 -3.28 6.68 36.07
C ILE A 439 -2.59 5.33 36.36
N PRO A 440 -1.78 4.74 35.44
CA PRO A 440 -1.03 3.51 35.74
C PRO A 440 0.19 3.71 36.66
N ALA A 441 0.55 4.95 37.02
CA ALA A 441 1.77 5.24 37.78
C ALA A 441 1.86 4.54 39.15
N PRO A 442 0.79 4.48 39.99
CA PRO A 442 0.86 3.79 41.27
C PRO A 442 1.19 2.29 41.13
N VAL A 443 0.62 1.64 40.13
CA VAL A 443 0.89 0.22 39.83
C VAL A 443 2.32 0.05 39.35
N ALA A 444 2.81 0.95 38.47
CA ALA A 444 4.20 0.93 38.03
C ALA A 444 5.18 1.07 39.20
N LEU A 445 4.95 2.01 40.12
CA LEU A 445 5.84 2.21 41.27
C LEU A 445 5.86 1.01 42.23
N LEU A 446 4.68 0.45 42.55
CA LEU A 446 4.58 -0.74 43.40
C LEU A 446 5.24 -1.97 42.75
N ALA A 447 5.03 -2.16 41.46
CA ALA A 447 5.61 -3.24 40.70
C ALA A 447 7.13 -3.09 40.54
N GLY A 448 7.62 -1.87 40.34
CA GLY A 448 9.04 -1.53 40.36
C GLY A 448 9.68 -1.83 41.71
N TRP A 449 9.03 -1.45 42.80
CA TRP A 449 9.47 -1.78 44.17
C TRP A 449 9.47 -3.29 44.47
N ALA A 450 8.56 -4.05 43.85
CA ALA A 450 8.55 -5.51 43.92
C ALA A 450 9.70 -6.19 43.13
N GLY A 451 10.62 -5.42 42.55
CA GLY A 451 11.75 -5.91 41.75
C GLY A 451 11.50 -5.86 40.25
N GLY A 452 10.41 -5.22 39.80
CA GLY A 452 10.05 -5.12 38.39
C GLY A 452 10.81 -4.08 37.59
N GLY A 453 11.52 -3.15 38.26
CA GLY A 453 12.38 -2.16 37.61
C GLY A 453 13.83 -2.64 37.54
N TRP A 454 14.53 -2.30 36.46
CA TRP A 454 15.95 -2.59 36.30
C TRP A 454 16.79 -1.63 37.15
N VAL A 455 17.20 -2.10 38.33
CA VAL A 455 17.99 -1.32 39.29
C VAL A 455 19.20 -2.11 39.74
N VAL A 456 20.41 -1.65 39.41
CA VAL A 456 21.66 -2.35 39.72
C VAL A 456 21.88 -2.46 41.24
N THR A 457 21.99 -3.69 41.74
CA THR A 457 22.50 -4.08 43.06
C THR A 457 24.02 -3.91 43.05
N GLY A 458 24.45 -2.66 43.07
CA GLY A 458 25.84 -2.22 43.23
C GLY A 458 26.01 -1.38 44.50
N PRO A 459 27.16 -0.71 44.66
CA PRO A 459 27.51 -0.02 45.90
C PRO A 459 26.64 1.20 46.24
N LEU A 460 25.73 1.59 45.34
CA LEU A 460 24.66 2.58 45.56
C LEU A 460 23.82 2.32 46.82
N MET A 461 23.76 1.08 47.30
CA MET A 461 23.04 0.68 48.51
C MET A 461 23.92 0.33 49.71
N SER A 462 25.25 0.33 49.56
CA SER A 462 26.20 0.21 50.69
C SER A 462 26.70 1.59 51.09
N SER A 463 26.48 1.98 52.35
CA SER A 463 26.80 3.32 52.88
C SER A 463 28.25 3.77 52.70
N GLU A 464 29.21 2.85 52.48
CA GLU A 464 30.64 3.18 52.46
C GLU A 464 31.24 3.46 51.07
N SER A 465 30.63 3.01 49.97
CA SER A 465 31.29 3.05 48.65
C SER A 465 30.80 4.14 47.70
N PHE A 466 29.70 4.82 48.01
CA PHE A 466 29.20 5.95 47.21
C PHE A 466 30.19 7.14 47.15
N LEU A 467 31.18 7.18 48.04
CA LEU A 467 32.14 8.28 48.15
C LEU A 467 33.37 8.16 47.24
N GLN A 468 33.63 6.99 46.61
CA GLN A 468 34.86 6.80 45.81
C GLN A 468 34.66 6.90 44.29
N TYR A 469 33.50 6.55 43.73
CA TYR A 469 33.18 6.71 42.29
C TYR A 469 31.69 7.04 42.02
N PRO A 470 31.16 8.20 42.48
CA PRO A 470 29.72 8.50 42.45
C PRO A 470 29.13 8.65 41.03
N TRP A 471 29.94 9.07 40.05
CA TRP A 471 29.43 9.41 38.72
C TRP A 471 29.20 8.21 37.80
N THR A 472 30.03 7.16 37.91
CA THR A 472 29.88 5.95 37.10
C THR A 472 28.65 5.16 37.53
N ASP A 473 28.44 5.02 38.83
CA ASP A 473 27.29 4.30 39.39
C ASP A 473 25.97 5.03 39.09
N LEU A 474 25.97 6.37 39.21
CA LEU A 474 24.84 7.20 38.82
C LEU A 474 24.55 7.09 37.31
N ALA A 475 25.59 7.11 36.46
CA ALA A 475 25.43 6.95 35.01
C ALA A 475 24.80 5.59 34.66
N VAL A 476 25.23 4.51 35.31
CA VAL A 476 24.66 3.17 35.12
C VAL A 476 23.20 3.11 35.60
N ALA A 477 22.89 3.69 36.76
CA ALA A 477 21.54 3.75 37.31
C ALA A 477 20.56 4.54 36.43
N LEU A 478 21.04 5.49 35.63
CA LEU A 478 20.22 6.22 34.65
C LEU A 478 20.17 5.50 33.29
N ALA A 479 21.29 4.97 32.82
CA ALA A 479 21.45 4.39 31.49
C ALA A 479 20.68 3.08 31.31
N LEU A 480 20.66 2.20 32.32
CA LEU A 480 19.97 0.91 32.22
C LEU A 480 18.44 1.02 32.09
N PRO A 481 17.75 1.82 32.92
CA PRO A 481 16.34 2.15 32.69
C PRO A 481 16.10 2.75 31.31
N ALA A 482 16.98 3.66 30.85
CA ALA A 482 16.83 4.29 29.55
C ALA A 482 16.94 3.28 28.39
N ALA A 483 17.95 2.40 28.44
CA ALA A 483 18.11 1.33 27.46
C ALA A 483 16.93 0.36 27.48
N ALA A 484 16.45 -0.02 28.68
CA ALA A 484 15.30 -0.91 28.82
C ALA A 484 14.02 -0.31 28.22
N GLU A 485 13.68 0.93 28.55
CA GLU A 485 12.49 1.57 28.00
C GLU A 485 12.63 1.81 26.49
N ALA A 486 13.80 2.21 26.00
CA ALA A 486 14.04 2.35 24.56
C ALA A 486 13.91 1.01 23.82
N LEU A 487 14.41 -0.09 24.39
CA LEU A 487 14.37 -1.42 23.77
C LEU A 487 12.97 -2.02 23.79
N PHE A 488 12.29 -2.04 24.93
CA PHE A 488 11.00 -2.73 25.06
C PHE A 488 9.81 -1.81 24.71
N ARG A 489 9.82 -0.57 25.19
CA ARG A 489 8.69 0.37 24.99
C ARG A 489 8.91 1.20 23.75
N GLY A 490 10.14 1.41 23.30
CA GLY A 490 10.46 2.01 22.01
C GLY A 490 10.38 0.98 20.88
N LEU A 491 11.44 0.19 20.72
CA LEU A 491 11.66 -0.70 19.57
C LEU A 491 10.63 -1.84 19.47
N ALA A 492 10.51 -2.69 20.50
CA ALA A 492 9.63 -3.85 20.46
C ALA A 492 8.16 -3.43 20.34
N HIS A 493 7.68 -2.58 21.25
CA HIS A 493 6.30 -2.08 21.17
C HIS A 493 6.05 -1.25 19.89
N GLY A 494 7.01 -0.46 19.42
CA GLY A 494 6.84 0.30 18.18
C GLY A 494 6.66 -0.60 16.96
N THR A 495 7.50 -1.63 16.85
CA THR A 495 7.39 -2.66 15.79
C THR A 495 6.03 -3.36 15.81
N LEU A 496 5.52 -3.67 17.00
CA LEU A 496 4.19 -4.25 17.18
C LEU A 496 3.07 -3.25 16.82
N ALA A 497 3.21 -1.98 17.18
CA ALA A 497 2.22 -0.92 16.93
C ALA A 497 1.96 -0.66 15.43
N GLN A 498 2.85 -1.09 14.54
CA GLN A 498 2.60 -1.05 13.09
C GLN A 498 1.42 -1.95 12.67
N HIS A 499 1.22 -3.06 13.39
CA HIS A 499 0.33 -4.14 12.98
C HIS A 499 -0.81 -4.43 13.98
N PHE A 500 -0.73 -3.85 15.17
CA PHE A 500 -1.73 -4.00 16.22
C PHE A 500 -2.30 -2.66 16.65
N PRO A 501 -3.59 -2.61 17.06
CA PRO A 501 -4.18 -1.40 17.61
C PRO A 501 -3.52 -1.03 18.94
N THR A 502 -3.31 0.27 19.14
CA THR A 502 -2.76 0.85 20.36
C THR A 502 -3.77 1.77 21.03
N GLN A 503 -3.65 1.97 22.34
CA GLN A 503 -4.42 3.01 23.01
C GLN A 503 -3.92 4.41 22.61
N HIS A 504 -4.72 5.42 22.97
CA HIS A 504 -4.34 6.82 22.84
C HIS A 504 -4.97 7.64 23.97
N ASN A 505 -4.43 8.83 24.19
CA ASN A 505 -4.97 9.80 25.14
C ASN A 505 -6.45 10.14 24.81
N GLY A 506 -7.33 10.13 25.82
CA GLY A 506 -8.75 10.45 25.68
C GLY A 506 -9.58 9.37 24.96
N GLY A 507 -8.96 8.29 24.50
CA GLY A 507 -9.63 7.13 23.92
C GLY A 507 -10.09 6.11 24.94
N ARG A 508 -10.80 5.09 24.47
CA ARG A 508 -11.24 3.95 25.30
C ARG A 508 -10.05 3.24 25.95
N TRP A 509 -10.21 2.80 27.19
CA TRP A 509 -9.23 1.98 27.92
C TRP A 509 -9.37 0.50 27.55
N PHE A 510 -8.27 -0.10 27.11
CA PHE A 510 -8.15 -1.52 26.82
C PHE A 510 -6.68 -1.94 26.91
N LEU A 511 -6.39 -3.21 27.14
CA LEU A 511 -5.02 -3.70 27.14
C LEU A 511 -4.61 -4.10 25.72
N SER A 512 -3.64 -3.38 25.13
CA SER A 512 -3.20 -3.63 23.76
C SER A 512 -2.22 -4.82 23.67
N TRP A 513 -2.23 -5.52 22.54
CA TRP A 513 -1.26 -6.59 22.27
C TRP A 513 0.20 -6.10 22.29
N PRO A 514 0.55 -4.91 21.75
CA PRO A 514 1.88 -4.34 21.88
C PRO A 514 2.33 -4.21 23.34
N VAL A 515 1.46 -3.75 24.24
CA VAL A 515 1.76 -3.65 25.67
C VAL A 515 1.94 -5.03 26.31
N VAL A 516 1.05 -5.99 26.04
CA VAL A 516 1.16 -7.35 26.59
C VAL A 516 2.46 -8.02 26.15
N ILE A 517 2.72 -8.04 24.84
CA ILE A 517 3.84 -8.78 24.26
C ILE A 517 5.17 -8.14 24.64
N SER A 518 5.30 -6.80 24.58
CA SER A 518 6.52 -6.12 25.03
C SER A 518 6.80 -6.34 26.53
N SER A 519 5.76 -6.48 27.35
CA SER A 519 5.89 -6.77 28.78
C SER A 519 6.28 -8.22 29.05
N LEU A 520 5.73 -9.16 28.28
CA LEU A 520 6.14 -10.57 28.31
C LEU A 520 7.57 -10.77 27.82
N LEU A 521 8.04 -9.96 26.87
CA LEU A 521 9.45 -9.94 26.47
C LEU A 521 10.34 -9.34 27.55
N TYR A 522 9.89 -8.29 28.24
CA TYR A 522 10.65 -7.61 29.30
C TYR A 522 10.85 -8.46 30.56
N ALA A 523 9.81 -9.16 31.01
CA ALA A 523 9.84 -9.86 32.30
C ALA A 523 10.94 -10.94 32.43
N PRO A 524 11.19 -11.82 31.43
CA PRO A 524 12.27 -12.80 31.49
C PRO A 524 13.66 -12.19 31.58
N TRP A 525 13.88 -11.01 31.01
CA TRP A 525 15.17 -10.33 31.12
C TRP A 525 15.44 -9.78 32.53
N SER A 526 14.38 -9.63 33.32
CA SER A 526 14.49 -9.28 34.75
C SER A 526 14.83 -10.51 35.62
N LEU A 527 14.76 -11.72 35.06
CA LEU A 527 15.11 -12.98 35.73
C LEU A 527 16.55 -13.43 35.52
N VAL A 528 17.27 -12.90 34.53
CA VAL A 528 18.59 -13.41 34.19
C VAL A 528 19.46 -13.30 35.45
N PRO A 529 19.87 -14.44 36.06
CA PRO A 529 20.42 -14.50 37.41
C PRO A 529 21.81 -13.84 37.53
N PHE A 530 22.34 -13.37 36.41
CA PHE A 530 23.60 -12.64 36.31
C PHE A 530 23.43 -11.13 36.33
N PHE A 531 22.19 -10.63 36.35
CA PHE A 531 21.96 -9.21 36.54
C PHE A 531 21.84 -8.86 38.02
N PRO A 532 22.43 -7.74 38.43
CA PRO A 532 22.35 -7.26 39.79
C PRO A 532 20.94 -6.68 40.03
N PHE A 533 19.88 -7.47 40.04
CA PHE A 533 18.51 -7.01 40.27
C PHE A 533 17.90 -7.69 41.51
N PHE A 534 16.98 -7.00 42.18
CA PHE A 534 16.44 -7.33 43.50
C PHE A 534 15.97 -8.80 43.65
N SER A 535 16.49 -9.52 44.65
CA SER A 535 16.16 -10.95 44.91
C SER A 535 15.11 -11.13 46.03
N ARG A 536 13.91 -10.54 45.88
CA ARG A 536 12.75 -10.83 46.77
C ARG A 536 12.01 -12.14 46.41
N GLY A 537 12.66 -12.99 45.59
CA GLY A 537 12.13 -14.26 45.09
C GLY A 537 11.76 -14.19 43.61
N VAL A 538 12.14 -15.21 42.85
CA VAL A 538 11.96 -15.33 41.39
C VAL A 538 10.52 -15.01 40.96
N SER A 539 9.52 -15.60 41.61
CA SER A 539 8.10 -15.40 41.25
C SER A 539 7.62 -13.96 41.45
N LEU A 540 8.07 -13.30 42.53
CA LEU A 540 7.68 -11.92 42.82
C LEU A 540 8.34 -10.94 41.85
N THR A 541 9.62 -11.17 41.51
CA THR A 541 10.34 -10.36 40.51
C THR A 541 9.70 -10.47 39.13
N VAL A 542 9.28 -11.66 38.69
CA VAL A 542 8.58 -11.82 37.39
C VAL A 542 7.23 -11.12 37.39
N ALA A 543 6.45 -11.32 38.44
CA ALA A 543 5.14 -10.69 38.56
C ALA A 543 5.28 -9.15 38.60
N GLY A 544 6.26 -8.65 39.35
CA GLY A 544 6.63 -7.23 39.39
C GLY A 544 7.06 -6.71 38.02
N ALA A 545 7.96 -7.41 37.31
CA ALA A 545 8.44 -6.99 35.99
C ALA A 545 7.32 -6.99 34.94
N LEU A 546 6.42 -7.98 34.99
CA LEU A 546 5.26 -8.03 34.11
C LEU A 546 4.30 -6.86 34.40
N LEU A 547 3.93 -6.63 35.66
CA LEU A 547 3.03 -5.54 36.05
C LEU A 547 3.63 -4.16 35.78
N PHE A 548 4.93 -3.97 36.07
CA PHE A 548 5.67 -2.76 35.72
C PHE A 548 5.62 -2.55 34.21
N GLY A 549 5.89 -3.61 33.46
CA GLY A 549 5.90 -3.54 32.01
C GLY A 549 4.56 -3.17 31.40
N LEU A 550 3.47 -3.77 31.89
CA LEU A 550 2.11 -3.48 31.44
C LEU A 550 1.76 -2.01 31.77
N SER A 551 2.06 -1.56 32.98
CA SER A 551 1.77 -0.20 33.44
C SER A 551 2.56 0.86 32.67
N SER A 552 3.87 0.64 32.49
CA SER A 552 4.75 1.50 31.69
C SER A 552 4.33 1.51 30.21
N GLY A 553 3.96 0.35 29.65
CA GLY A 553 3.44 0.25 28.29
C GLY A 553 2.12 1.01 28.11
N MET A 554 1.20 0.92 29.07
CA MET A 554 -0.02 1.72 29.04
C MET A 554 0.28 3.23 29.14
N ALA A 555 1.23 3.63 30.00
CA ALA A 555 1.70 5.02 30.08
C ALA A 555 2.29 5.51 28.76
N ARG A 556 3.05 4.64 28.05
CA ARG A 556 3.58 4.90 26.71
C ARG A 556 2.48 5.23 25.71
N GLU A 557 1.47 4.37 25.61
CA GLU A 557 0.37 4.55 24.64
C GLU A 557 -0.49 5.78 25.00
N ARG A 558 -0.76 5.99 26.30
CA ARG A 558 -1.56 7.13 26.78
C ARG A 558 -0.90 8.48 26.62
N SER A 559 0.42 8.51 26.58
CA SER A 559 1.20 9.73 26.36
C SER A 559 1.72 9.88 24.94
N GLU A 560 1.66 8.81 24.13
CA GLU A 560 2.30 8.71 22.80
C GLU A 560 3.84 8.88 22.86
N SER A 561 4.43 8.76 24.05
CA SER A 561 5.82 9.14 24.34
C SER A 561 6.54 8.10 25.20
N LEU A 562 7.86 7.97 25.01
CA LEU A 562 8.73 7.22 25.91
C LEU A 562 9.08 7.99 27.19
N LEU A 563 8.91 9.31 27.21
CA LEU A 563 9.35 10.12 28.34
C LEU A 563 8.65 9.73 29.66
N PRO A 564 7.32 9.47 29.69
CA PRO A 564 6.66 8.97 30.89
C PRO A 564 7.19 7.61 31.36
N CYS A 565 7.53 6.70 30.45
CA CYS A 565 8.13 5.42 30.80
C CYS A 565 9.46 5.61 31.52
N LEU A 566 10.32 6.50 31.03
CA LEU A 566 11.59 6.85 31.67
C LEU A 566 11.38 7.47 33.05
N ILE A 567 10.44 8.41 33.18
CA ILE A 567 10.11 9.05 34.45
C ILE A 567 9.65 8.00 35.47
N LEU A 568 8.75 7.09 35.08
CA LEU A 568 8.26 6.02 35.96
C LEU A 568 9.38 5.07 36.38
N HIS A 569 10.24 4.68 35.45
CA HIS A 569 11.35 3.78 35.75
C HIS A 569 12.39 4.43 36.67
N TRP A 570 12.81 5.66 36.38
CA TRP A 570 13.72 6.41 37.27
C TRP A 570 13.10 6.71 38.63
N SER A 571 11.78 6.92 38.71
CA SER A 571 11.08 7.06 39.99
C SER A 571 11.16 5.77 40.83
N CYS A 572 11.13 4.59 40.19
CA CYS A 572 11.37 3.32 40.87
C CYS A 572 12.80 3.23 41.40
N VAL A 573 13.80 3.60 40.59
CA VAL A 573 15.23 3.67 41.02
C VAL A 573 15.38 4.58 42.23
N LEU A 574 14.84 5.80 42.16
CA LEU A 574 14.91 6.78 43.25
C LEU A 574 14.25 6.25 44.53
N THR A 575 13.05 5.68 44.41
CA THR A 575 12.31 5.12 45.56
C THR A 575 13.14 4.03 46.24
N LEU A 576 13.75 3.13 45.46
CA LEU A 576 14.59 2.07 45.99
C LEU A 576 15.85 2.60 46.70
N VAL A 577 16.54 3.57 46.09
CA VAL A 577 17.73 4.23 46.69
C VAL A 577 17.37 4.93 48.00
N VAL A 578 16.23 5.62 48.05
CA VAL A 578 15.76 6.28 49.28
C VAL A 578 15.42 5.23 50.34
N THR A 579 14.66 4.19 50.02
CA THR A 579 14.28 3.17 51.01
C THR A 579 15.48 2.44 51.60
N ALA A 580 16.52 2.16 50.82
CA ALA A 580 17.74 1.50 51.28
C ALA A 580 18.62 2.37 52.21
N ARG A 581 18.33 3.69 52.31
CA ARG A 581 19.01 4.58 53.26
C ARG A 581 18.31 4.68 54.61
N TYR A 582 17.04 4.30 54.69
CA TYR A 582 16.20 4.45 55.89
C TYR A 582 15.82 3.12 56.53
N PHE A 583 16.02 2.00 55.83
CA PHE A 583 15.85 0.62 56.28
C PHE A 583 17.08 -0.18 55.88
#